data_AF-A0A9X7VVD8-F1
#
_entry.id   AF-A0A9X7VVD8-F1
#
_cell.length_a   1.000
_cell.length_b   1.000
_cell.length_c   1.000
_cell.angle_alpha   90.00
_cell.angle_beta   90.00
_cell.angle_gamma   90.00
#
_symmetry.space_group_name_H-M   'P 1'
#
loop_
_entity.id
_entity.type
_entity.pdbx_description
1 polymer ?
#
loop_
_entity_poly.entity_id
_entity_poly.type
_entity_poly.pdbx_seq_one_letter_code
_entity_poly.pdbx_strand_id
1 'polypeptide(L)'
;MNKWMVGMASGMLAVGTIVPVAMAATTNTKAQSSNIVVNNEKIASPAVMQSKGSTYVPVWYVMKALQSIGLQSKWTGSSWLLSTSNAAVSPTAVPKPVMGQVVVYLNGSKLMSVPTIVATDPASHKPTTYLHVADVTTILQKADVFANWTSGAYQIQTPTVKALADAYQNTQNSSNTQMTGDITEQLHFTLKQNSQSNSQSTTGNVPQDMTMEMKITAQTGTVSGSKSALVTITPKTFVSNGQGGSLPNAIQEYIQGSRLWLNQGQGWVEQTNSEQLIQSLQSQMPLDNVNFSVLRSIESSVTGTATEYTARLDTAALANVLSPVMSSIANTTTSSGTSSMSPSQLASLLNNIIKQTKGSMQITVQPIDGQSRVTSEQLTLDMSIPMNTLVNQIGSASETSSSASLTRANEIQSISIHETVSADYTYLNTPLVPPTGIDTSSTSTGQ
;
A
#
# COMPACT_ATOMS: atom_id res chain seq x y z
N MET A 1 35.78 -19.38 -28.63
CA MET A 1 35.55 -19.74 -30.05
C MET A 1 34.99 -18.52 -30.79
N ASN A 2 35.78 -18.07 -31.77
CA ASN A 2 35.41 -17.39 -33.03
C ASN A 2 34.46 -16.18 -33.03
N LYS A 3 35.11 -15.00 -33.09
CA LYS A 3 35.02 -13.96 -34.13
C LYS A 3 33.72 -13.88 -34.96
N TRP A 4 33.11 -12.70 -34.96
CA TRP A 4 32.62 -12.03 -36.17
C TRP A 4 33.06 -10.55 -36.16
N MET A 5 33.46 -10.07 -37.33
CA MET A 5 34.25 -8.88 -37.62
C MET A 5 33.61 -8.16 -38.81
N VAL A 6 33.90 -6.87 -38.97
CA VAL A 6 33.67 -5.99 -40.15
C VAL A 6 32.25 -5.41 -40.26
N GLY A 7 32.01 -4.12 -40.46
CA GLY A 7 32.91 -2.97 -40.62
C GLY A 7 32.15 -1.80 -41.26
N MET A 8 32.49 -0.57 -40.88
CA MET A 8 32.58 0.58 -41.79
C MET A 8 33.32 1.72 -41.08
N ALA A 9 34.45 2.11 -41.68
CA ALA A 9 35.21 3.29 -41.35
C ALA A 9 34.75 4.47 -42.24
N SER A 10 34.78 5.69 -41.71
CA SER A 10 35.59 6.81 -42.24
C SER A 10 35.07 8.17 -41.79
N GLY A 11 35.89 8.88 -41.00
CA GLY A 11 36.33 10.25 -41.28
C GLY A 11 35.39 11.42 -40.99
N MET A 12 35.71 12.20 -39.93
CA MET A 12 36.06 13.62 -40.11
C MET A 12 36.79 14.16 -38.87
N LEU A 13 37.96 14.75 -39.13
CA LEU A 13 38.73 15.58 -38.21
C LEU A 13 38.05 16.96 -38.07
N ALA A 14 37.93 17.48 -36.85
CA ALA A 14 37.74 18.90 -36.61
C ALA A 14 38.45 19.33 -35.32
N VAL A 15 39.09 20.50 -35.43
CA VAL A 15 40.11 21.09 -34.56
C VAL A 15 39.52 21.68 -33.26
N GLY A 16 40.22 21.41 -32.15
CA GLY A 16 40.51 22.28 -31.01
C GLY A 16 39.45 23.25 -30.44
N THR A 17 38.99 22.95 -29.23
CA THR A 17 38.97 23.91 -28.11
C THR A 17 39.29 23.18 -26.81
N ILE A 18 40.32 23.64 -26.09
CA ILE A 18 40.70 23.11 -24.78
C ILE A 18 39.77 23.76 -23.76
N VAL A 19 38.69 23.08 -23.40
CA VAL A 19 37.90 23.46 -22.22
C VAL A 19 38.72 23.09 -20.98
N PRO A 20 38.92 24.00 -20.00
CA PRO A 20 39.54 23.64 -18.74
C PRO A 20 38.71 22.56 -18.05
N VAL A 21 39.22 21.35 -18.03
CA VAL A 21 38.64 20.24 -17.28
C VAL A 21 39.02 20.49 -15.82
N ALA A 22 38.05 20.95 -15.02
CA ALA A 22 38.24 21.03 -13.57
C ALA A 22 38.60 19.64 -13.05
N MET A 23 39.83 19.45 -12.57
CA MET A 23 40.24 18.23 -11.88
C MET A 23 39.55 18.20 -10.53
N ALA A 24 38.36 17.61 -10.49
CA ALA A 24 37.68 17.28 -9.24
C ALA A 24 38.50 16.21 -8.52
N ALA A 25 38.96 16.52 -7.29
CA ALA A 25 39.62 15.53 -6.44
C ALA A 25 38.70 14.32 -6.25
N THR A 26 39.18 13.14 -6.62
CA THR A 26 38.47 11.86 -6.49
C THR A 26 38.46 11.43 -5.04
N THR A 27 37.53 11.98 -4.25
CA THR A 27 37.19 11.40 -2.95
C THR A 27 36.59 10.01 -3.16
N ASN A 28 37.08 9.01 -2.42
CA ASN A 28 36.53 7.65 -2.38
C ASN A 28 35.11 7.66 -1.78
N THR A 29 34.12 8.05 -2.58
CA THR A 29 32.70 7.99 -2.22
C THR A 29 32.15 6.63 -2.66
N LYS A 30 31.76 5.79 -1.70
CA LYS A 30 31.14 4.50 -1.99
C LYS A 30 29.70 4.74 -2.47
N ALA A 31 29.40 4.32 -3.69
CA ALA A 31 28.05 4.29 -4.21
C ALA A 31 27.18 3.30 -3.40
N GLN A 32 25.97 3.70 -3.02
CA GLN A 32 24.99 2.85 -2.34
C GLN A 32 23.73 2.77 -3.18
N SER A 33 23.12 1.59 -3.29
CA SER A 33 21.84 1.43 -3.98
C SER A 33 20.72 2.11 -3.19
N SER A 34 19.82 2.80 -3.88
CA SER A 34 18.65 3.48 -3.32
C SER A 34 17.44 3.25 -4.20
N ASN A 35 16.25 3.63 -3.72
CA ASN A 35 15.07 3.79 -4.56
C ASN A 35 14.67 5.27 -4.63
N ILE A 36 14.12 5.69 -5.78
CA ILE A 36 13.29 6.89 -5.87
C ILE A 36 11.86 6.41 -6.10
N VAL A 37 10.97 6.82 -5.20
CA VAL A 37 9.58 6.40 -5.17
C VAL A 37 8.71 7.65 -5.26
N VAL A 38 7.74 7.66 -6.17
CA VAL A 38 6.83 8.79 -6.41
C VAL A 38 5.41 8.31 -6.22
N ASN A 39 4.63 8.93 -5.33
CA ASN A 39 3.26 8.51 -5.00
C ASN A 39 3.17 7.00 -4.74
N ASN A 40 4.14 6.48 -3.97
CA ASN A 40 4.33 5.07 -3.64
C ASN A 40 4.74 4.15 -4.81
N GLU A 41 4.90 4.66 -6.02
CA GLU A 41 5.40 3.90 -7.16
C GLU A 41 6.92 4.06 -7.30
N LYS A 42 7.63 2.94 -7.41
CA LYS A 42 9.08 2.96 -7.63
C LYS A 42 9.40 3.39 -9.06
N ILE A 43 9.98 4.58 -9.23
CA ILE A 43 10.35 5.14 -10.54
C ILE A 43 11.78 4.76 -10.94
N ALA A 44 12.71 4.68 -9.98
CA ALA A 44 14.11 4.39 -10.24
C ALA A 44 14.84 3.73 -9.07
N SER A 45 15.97 3.08 -9.37
CA SER A 45 16.95 2.61 -8.39
C SER A 45 18.35 3.16 -8.65
N PRO A 46 18.59 4.46 -8.43
CA PRO A 46 19.91 5.02 -8.65
C PRO A 46 20.90 4.59 -7.57
N ALA A 47 22.19 4.63 -7.92
CA ALA A 47 23.23 4.75 -6.90
C ALA A 47 23.20 6.17 -6.31
N VAL A 48 23.21 6.28 -4.98
CA VAL A 48 23.44 7.53 -4.26
C VAL A 48 24.86 7.58 -3.72
N MET A 49 25.37 8.79 -3.51
CA MET A 49 26.71 9.00 -2.94
C MET A 49 26.62 9.52 -1.53
N GLN A 50 27.52 9.06 -0.66
CA GLN A 50 27.75 9.64 0.64
C GLN A 50 29.02 10.50 0.60
N SER A 51 28.91 11.77 0.98
CA SER A 51 30.05 12.67 1.07
C SER A 51 29.90 13.54 2.31
N LYS A 52 30.90 13.49 3.20
CA LYS A 52 30.94 14.25 4.47
C LYS A 52 29.67 14.09 5.32
N GLY A 53 29.16 12.87 5.41
CA GLY A 53 27.94 12.56 6.18
C GLY A 53 26.63 13.03 5.54
N SER A 54 26.67 13.50 4.29
CA SER A 54 25.50 13.93 3.53
C SER A 54 25.22 13.00 2.35
N THR A 55 23.94 12.72 2.11
CA THR A 55 23.49 11.90 0.97
C THR A 55 23.27 12.78 -0.26
N TYR A 56 23.79 12.33 -1.41
CA TYR A 56 23.60 13.00 -2.69
C TYR A 56 22.89 12.08 -3.68
N VAL A 57 21.86 12.62 -4.34
CA VAL A 57 21.03 11.92 -5.33
C VAL A 57 21.35 12.44 -6.74
N PRO A 58 21.48 11.56 -7.74
CA PRO A 58 21.73 12.00 -9.11
C PRO A 58 20.51 12.72 -9.70
N VAL A 59 20.72 13.96 -10.15
CA VAL A 59 19.63 14.87 -10.59
C VAL A 59 18.82 14.25 -11.73
N TRP A 60 19.47 13.54 -12.65
CA TRP A 60 18.79 12.91 -13.79
C TRP A 60 17.65 11.97 -13.38
N TYR A 61 17.82 11.20 -12.30
CA TYR A 61 16.78 10.30 -11.81
C TYR A 61 15.68 11.06 -11.06
N VAL A 62 16.01 12.17 -10.38
CA VAL A 62 15.00 13.09 -9.83
C VAL A 62 14.18 13.70 -10.97
N MET A 63 14.80 14.13 -12.07
CA MET A 63 14.08 14.68 -13.22
C MET A 63 13.08 13.67 -13.80
N LYS A 64 13.45 12.40 -13.90
CA LYS A 64 12.53 11.32 -14.31
C LYS A 64 11.34 11.17 -13.37
N ALA A 65 11.60 11.21 -12.07
CA ALA A 65 10.57 11.17 -11.04
C ALA A 65 9.63 12.37 -11.10
N LEU A 66 10.12 13.56 -11.42
CA LEU A 66 9.27 14.74 -11.62
C LEU A 66 8.44 14.63 -12.91
N GLN A 67 9.02 14.09 -13.98
CA GLN A 67 8.30 13.86 -15.22
C GLN A 67 7.12 12.90 -15.04
N SER A 68 7.23 11.87 -14.18
CA SER A 68 6.12 10.94 -13.92
C SER A 68 4.93 11.57 -13.20
N ILE A 69 5.08 12.75 -12.61
CA ILE A 69 3.99 13.55 -12.01
C ILE A 69 3.67 14.81 -12.82
N GLY A 70 4.07 14.83 -14.10
CA GLY A 70 3.74 15.91 -15.03
C GLY A 70 4.55 17.20 -14.85
N LEU A 71 5.54 17.21 -13.97
CA LEU A 71 6.41 18.37 -13.77
C LEU A 71 7.50 18.42 -14.84
N GLN A 72 7.59 19.56 -15.51
CA GLN A 72 8.62 19.77 -16.51
C GLN A 72 9.94 20.10 -15.82
N SER A 73 10.99 19.40 -16.25
CA SER A 73 12.30 19.47 -15.62
C SER A 73 13.38 19.38 -16.70
N LYS A 74 14.29 20.36 -16.75
CA LYS A 74 15.36 20.44 -17.76
C LYS A 74 16.69 20.79 -17.13
N TRP A 75 17.74 20.06 -17.51
CA TRP A 75 19.11 20.31 -17.09
C TRP A 75 19.90 20.95 -18.24
N THR A 76 20.65 22.02 -17.97
CA THR A 76 21.47 22.72 -18.97
C THR A 76 22.98 22.55 -18.75
N GLY A 77 23.41 21.77 -17.76
CA GLY A 77 24.80 21.65 -17.34
C GLY A 77 25.18 22.61 -16.21
N SER A 78 24.65 23.84 -16.23
CA SER A 78 24.90 24.87 -15.20
C SER A 78 23.61 25.38 -14.52
N SER A 79 22.45 24.94 -14.99
CA SER A 79 21.16 25.29 -14.39
C SER A 79 20.19 24.12 -14.42
N TRP A 80 19.33 24.07 -13.41
CA TRP A 80 18.18 23.18 -13.33
C TRP A 80 16.90 24.00 -13.44
N LEU A 81 16.15 23.79 -14.52
CA LEU A 81 14.93 24.51 -14.83
C LEU A 81 13.73 23.62 -14.48
N LEU A 82 12.88 24.11 -13.59
CA LEU A 82 11.63 23.46 -13.18
C LEU A 82 10.44 24.32 -13.61
N SER A 83 9.35 23.68 -14.04
CA SER A 83 8.10 24.36 -14.34
C SER A 83 6.90 23.55 -13.85
N THR A 84 5.97 24.24 -13.21
CA THR A 84 4.74 23.71 -12.60
C THR A 84 3.59 24.68 -12.81
N SER A 85 2.38 24.18 -13.04
CA SER A 85 1.19 25.02 -13.21
C SER A 85 0.74 25.71 -11.93
N ASN A 86 1.11 25.18 -10.76
CA ASN A 86 0.43 25.51 -9.50
C ASN A 86 1.28 26.32 -8.50
N ALA A 87 2.58 26.53 -8.73
CA ALA A 87 3.44 27.24 -7.77
C ALA A 87 3.61 28.72 -8.12
N ALA A 88 3.11 29.60 -7.25
CA ALA A 88 3.52 31.00 -7.21
C ALA A 88 4.90 31.09 -6.54
N VAL A 89 5.93 31.42 -7.31
CA VAL A 89 7.29 31.60 -6.77
C VAL A 89 7.48 33.06 -6.41
N SER A 90 7.66 33.35 -5.12
CA SER A 90 8.23 34.63 -4.70
C SER A 90 9.74 34.57 -4.93
N PRO A 91 10.34 35.44 -5.77
CA PRO A 91 11.77 35.42 -6.01
C PRO A 91 12.51 35.73 -4.71
N THR A 92 13.40 34.83 -4.28
CA THR A 92 14.34 35.14 -3.20
C THR A 92 15.60 35.71 -3.84
N ALA A 93 16.17 36.78 -3.25
CA ALA A 93 17.48 37.26 -3.67
C ALA A 93 18.54 36.20 -3.34
N VAL A 94 19.05 35.53 -4.36
CA VAL A 94 20.08 34.50 -4.21
C VAL A 94 21.41 35.05 -4.71
N PRO A 95 22.51 34.91 -3.95
CA PRO A 95 23.85 35.30 -4.39
C PRO A 95 24.23 34.72 -5.77
N LYS A 96 25.19 35.35 -6.46
CA LYS A 96 25.73 34.80 -7.71
C LYS A 96 26.32 33.41 -7.44
N PRO A 97 26.07 32.41 -8.30
CA PRO A 97 26.61 31.07 -8.11
C PRO A 97 28.14 31.10 -8.10
N VAL A 98 28.75 30.39 -7.16
CA VAL A 98 30.20 30.13 -7.17
C VAL A 98 30.51 28.84 -7.94
N MET A 99 31.77 28.66 -8.35
CA MET A 99 32.21 27.46 -9.07
C MET A 99 31.82 26.18 -8.32
N GLY A 100 31.27 25.19 -9.02
CA GLY A 100 30.76 23.95 -8.41
C GLY A 100 29.31 24.01 -7.91
N GLN A 101 28.59 25.10 -8.19
CA GLN A 101 27.15 25.23 -7.91
C GLN A 101 26.32 25.22 -9.19
N VAL A 102 25.09 24.72 -9.08
CA VAL A 102 24.04 24.85 -10.10
C VAL A 102 23.02 25.89 -9.65
N VAL A 103 22.51 26.70 -10.58
CA VAL A 103 21.38 27.59 -10.32
C VAL A 103 20.07 26.88 -10.62
N VAL A 104 19.15 26.92 -9.67
CA VAL A 104 17.81 26.32 -9.81
C VAL A 104 16.81 27.43 -10.12
N TYR A 105 16.02 27.22 -11.16
CA TYR A 105 14.93 28.10 -11.56
C TYR A 105 13.61 27.35 -11.42
N LEU A 106 12.59 28.03 -10.92
CA LEU A 106 11.21 27.53 -10.83
C LEU A 106 10.30 28.55 -11.51
N ASN A 107 9.55 28.11 -12.51
CA ASN A 107 8.67 28.97 -13.32
C ASN A 107 9.40 30.21 -13.88
N GLY A 108 10.62 30.01 -14.37
CA GLY A 108 11.47 31.06 -14.94
C GLY A 108 12.16 31.99 -13.92
N SER A 109 11.76 31.94 -12.65
CA SER A 109 12.37 32.74 -11.58
C SER A 109 13.50 31.98 -10.91
N LYS A 110 14.60 32.68 -10.58
CA LYS A 110 15.72 32.10 -9.82
C LYS A 110 15.23 31.73 -8.41
N LEU A 111 15.34 30.45 -8.06
CA LEU A 111 14.93 29.93 -6.76
C LEU A 111 16.10 29.92 -5.76
N MET A 112 17.19 29.22 -6.11
CA MET A 112 18.40 29.09 -5.26
C MET A 112 19.63 28.62 -6.06
N SER A 113 20.79 28.58 -5.42
CA SER A 113 22.02 27.99 -5.96
C SER A 113 22.49 26.90 -5.00
N VAL A 114 22.78 25.71 -5.52
CA VAL A 114 23.08 24.52 -4.70
C VAL A 114 24.42 23.90 -5.11
N PRO A 115 25.22 23.39 -4.16
CA PRO A 115 26.46 22.69 -4.47
C PRO A 115 26.19 21.39 -5.24
N THR A 116 27.15 20.99 -6.07
CA THR A 116 27.05 19.80 -6.91
C THR A 116 28.29 18.94 -6.81
N ILE A 117 28.12 17.64 -7.07
CA ILE A 117 29.23 16.69 -7.30
C ILE A 117 29.01 16.04 -8.66
N VAL A 118 30.03 15.98 -9.49
CA VAL A 118 29.99 15.23 -10.75
C VAL A 118 30.74 13.92 -10.55
N ALA A 119 30.06 12.81 -10.81
CA ALA A 119 30.65 11.48 -10.73
C ALA A 119 30.05 10.55 -11.80
N THR A 120 30.74 9.46 -12.11
CA THR A 120 30.24 8.45 -13.06
C THR A 120 29.09 7.67 -12.42
N ASP A 121 27.92 7.64 -13.08
CA ASP A 121 26.80 6.80 -12.69
C ASP A 121 27.14 5.31 -12.90
N PRO A 122 27.10 4.46 -11.87
CA PRO A 122 27.43 3.04 -12.01
C PRO A 122 26.56 2.28 -13.01
N ALA A 123 25.29 2.68 -13.18
CA ALA A 123 24.36 1.99 -14.07
C ALA A 123 24.59 2.33 -15.55
N SER A 124 24.89 3.60 -15.86
CA SER A 124 25.06 4.06 -17.24
C SER A 124 26.51 4.25 -17.69
N HIS A 125 27.47 4.22 -16.75
CA HIS A 125 28.89 4.55 -16.95
C HIS A 125 29.12 5.95 -17.54
N LYS A 126 28.15 6.87 -17.41
CA LYS A 126 28.25 8.26 -17.88
C LYS A 126 28.41 9.21 -16.69
N PRO A 127 29.16 10.32 -16.84
CA PRO A 127 29.17 11.37 -15.83
C PRO A 127 27.76 11.92 -15.59
N THR A 128 27.36 12.01 -14.32
CA THR A 128 26.09 12.61 -13.90
C THR A 128 26.34 13.58 -12.75
N THR A 129 25.42 14.54 -12.58
CA THR A 129 25.48 15.51 -11.48
C THR A 129 24.63 15.02 -10.32
N TYR A 130 25.20 15.06 -9.13
CA TYR A 130 24.55 14.71 -7.89
C TYR A 130 24.31 15.96 -7.05
N LEU A 131 23.11 16.04 -6.47
CA LEU A 131 22.66 17.13 -5.61
C LEU A 131 22.46 16.60 -4.20
N HIS A 132 22.73 17.43 -3.20
CA HIS A 132 22.47 17.10 -1.82
C HIS A 132 20.97 16.90 -1.59
N VAL A 133 20.57 15.80 -0.96
CA VAL A 133 19.15 15.43 -0.80
C VAL A 133 18.33 16.49 -0.07
N ALA A 134 18.90 17.17 0.94
CA ALA A 134 18.18 18.24 1.65
C ALA A 134 17.90 19.46 0.75
N ASP A 135 18.82 19.78 -0.17
CA ASP A 135 18.64 20.87 -1.13
C ASP A 135 17.55 20.51 -2.14
N VAL A 136 17.59 19.28 -2.68
CA VAL A 136 16.54 18.77 -3.58
C VAL A 136 15.19 18.80 -2.86
N THR A 137 15.12 18.37 -1.60
CA THR A 137 13.88 18.39 -0.81
C THR A 137 13.32 19.81 -0.70
N THR A 138 14.17 20.79 -0.39
CA THR A 138 13.77 22.20 -0.31
C THR A 138 13.26 22.73 -1.64
N ILE A 139 13.94 22.39 -2.75
CA ILE A 139 13.54 22.77 -4.11
C ILE A 139 12.15 22.20 -4.44
N LEU A 140 11.94 20.92 -4.16
CA LEU A 140 10.67 20.24 -4.43
C LEU A 140 9.54 20.82 -3.58
N GLN A 141 9.78 21.11 -2.30
CA GLN A 141 8.77 21.72 -1.44
C GLN A 141 8.35 23.11 -1.95
N LYS A 142 9.27 23.90 -2.51
CA LYS A 142 8.95 25.18 -3.15
C LYS A 142 8.18 25.03 -4.47
N ALA A 143 8.25 23.86 -5.10
CA ALA A 143 7.45 23.49 -6.27
C ALA A 143 6.13 22.80 -5.89
N ASP A 144 5.73 22.84 -4.61
CA ASP A 144 4.56 22.15 -4.05
C ASP A 144 4.63 20.62 -4.25
N VAL A 145 5.82 20.06 -4.10
CA VAL A 145 6.07 18.61 -4.11
C VAL A 145 6.72 18.23 -2.79
N PHE A 146 6.09 17.31 -2.08
CA PHE A 146 6.59 16.84 -0.80
C PHE A 146 7.64 15.76 -1.06
N ALA A 147 8.80 15.87 -0.42
CA ALA A 147 9.81 14.83 -0.52
C ALA A 147 10.48 14.62 0.83
N ASN A 148 10.88 13.37 1.10
CA ASN A 148 11.69 13.04 2.26
C ASN A 148 12.60 11.84 1.95
N TRP A 149 13.68 11.76 2.71
CA TRP A 149 14.59 10.62 2.66
C TRP A 149 14.32 9.71 3.85
N THR A 150 13.83 8.50 3.59
CA THR A 150 13.44 7.54 4.62
C THR A 150 13.85 6.14 4.20
N SER A 151 14.51 5.42 5.10
CA SER A 151 14.87 4.00 4.92
C SER A 151 15.67 3.72 3.63
N GLY A 152 16.56 4.62 3.24
CA GLY A 152 17.38 4.46 2.02
C GLY A 152 16.60 4.64 0.72
N ALA A 153 15.44 5.30 0.77
CA ALA A 153 14.68 5.72 -0.39
C ALA A 153 14.39 7.21 -0.34
N TYR A 154 14.39 7.85 -1.51
CA TYR A 154 13.88 9.20 -1.69
C TYR A 154 12.41 9.12 -2.11
N GLN A 155 11.52 9.42 -1.17
CA GLN A 155 10.09 9.41 -1.37
C GLN A 155 9.65 10.80 -1.84
N ILE A 156 8.82 10.83 -2.88
CA ILE A 156 8.28 12.05 -3.48
C ILE A 156 6.76 11.87 -3.54
N GLN A 157 6.01 12.88 -3.13
CA GLN A 157 4.55 12.87 -3.05
C GLN A 157 3.98 14.15 -3.65
N THR A 158 2.93 14.02 -4.45
CA THR A 158 2.14 15.16 -4.93
C THR A 158 1.28 15.74 -3.81
N PRO A 159 0.79 16.99 -3.94
CA PRO A 159 -0.16 17.57 -3.00
C PRO A 159 -1.40 16.71 -2.77
N THR A 160 -1.90 16.07 -3.83
CA THR A 160 -3.03 15.14 -3.77
C THR A 160 -2.77 14.00 -2.78
N VAL A 161 -1.65 13.29 -2.92
CA VAL A 161 -1.31 12.16 -2.05
C VAL A 161 -1.04 12.63 -0.63
N LYS A 162 -0.38 13.79 -0.47
CA LYS A 162 -0.13 14.38 0.85
C LYS A 162 -1.43 14.78 1.56
N ALA A 163 -2.36 15.41 0.85
CA ALA A 163 -3.66 15.80 1.41
C ALA A 163 -4.49 14.59 1.85
N LEU A 164 -4.45 13.49 1.08
CA LEU A 164 -5.07 12.23 1.49
C LEU A 164 -4.42 11.68 2.76
N ALA A 165 -3.07 11.65 2.82
CA ALA A 165 -2.35 11.21 4.01
C ALA A 165 -2.69 12.03 5.25
N ASP A 166 -2.79 13.36 5.12
CA ASP A 166 -3.21 14.24 6.20
C ASP A 166 -4.66 13.97 6.63
N ALA A 167 -5.56 13.68 5.68
CA ALA A 167 -6.95 13.36 6.00
C ALA A 167 -7.08 12.08 6.83
N TYR A 168 -6.30 11.05 6.51
CA TYR A 168 -6.23 9.84 7.32
C TYR A 168 -5.64 10.09 8.71
N GLN A 169 -4.55 10.85 8.79
CA GLN A 169 -3.96 11.20 10.09
C GLN A 169 -4.96 11.96 10.98
N ASN A 170 -5.70 12.91 10.41
CA ASN A 170 -6.74 13.65 11.13
C ASN A 170 -7.90 12.73 11.56
N THR A 171 -8.26 11.76 10.72
CA THR A 171 -9.28 10.74 11.04
C THR A 171 -8.85 9.89 12.23
N GLN A 172 -7.61 9.41 12.24
CA GLN A 172 -7.02 8.61 13.32
C GLN A 172 -6.82 9.38 14.63
N ASN A 173 -6.52 10.68 14.52
CA ASN A 173 -6.34 11.56 15.68
C ASN A 173 -7.67 12.04 16.29
N SER A 174 -8.81 11.73 15.68
CA SER A 174 -10.11 12.11 16.22
C SER A 174 -10.37 11.38 17.54
N SER A 175 -10.78 12.12 18.57
CA SER A 175 -10.98 11.59 19.91
C SER A 175 -12.10 10.55 20.00
N ASN A 176 -13.15 10.73 19.20
CA ASN A 176 -14.19 9.71 19.01
C ASN A 176 -14.58 9.66 17.54
N THR A 177 -14.73 8.44 17.02
CA THR A 177 -15.21 8.20 15.66
C THR A 177 -16.16 7.02 15.69
N GLN A 178 -17.17 7.06 14.83
CA GLN A 178 -18.00 5.90 14.55
C GLN A 178 -17.91 5.61 13.05
N MET A 179 -17.44 4.41 12.74
CA MET A 179 -17.44 3.83 11.41
C MET A 179 -18.65 2.89 11.31
N THR A 180 -19.46 3.07 10.28
CA THR A 180 -20.49 2.10 9.88
C THR A 180 -20.15 1.64 8.48
N GLY A 181 -19.89 0.35 8.32
CA GLY A 181 -19.59 -0.24 7.04
C GLY A 181 -20.50 -1.41 6.70
N ASP A 182 -20.59 -1.67 5.41
CA ASP A 182 -21.21 -2.85 4.85
C ASP A 182 -20.16 -3.59 4.02
N ILE A 183 -20.04 -4.89 4.28
CA ILE A 183 -19.24 -5.82 3.48
C ILE A 183 -20.20 -6.70 2.70
N THR A 184 -20.06 -6.71 1.39
CA THR A 184 -20.75 -7.61 0.48
C THR A 184 -19.72 -8.47 -0.22
N GLU A 185 -19.74 -9.77 0.05
CA GLU A 185 -18.90 -10.77 -0.60
C GLU A 185 -19.78 -11.65 -1.52
N GLN A 186 -19.43 -11.69 -2.80
CA GLN A 186 -20.06 -12.53 -3.80
C GLN A 186 -19.04 -13.58 -4.27
N LEU A 187 -19.34 -14.85 -4.02
CA LEU A 187 -18.55 -15.98 -4.47
C LEU A 187 -19.25 -16.63 -5.66
N HIS A 188 -18.55 -16.70 -6.79
CA HIS A 188 -19.03 -17.34 -8.01
C HIS A 188 -18.14 -18.55 -8.35
N PHE A 189 -18.78 -19.69 -8.61
CA PHE A 189 -18.12 -20.96 -8.93
C PHE A 189 -18.35 -21.30 -10.40
N THR A 190 -17.26 -21.37 -11.17
CA THR A 190 -17.31 -21.82 -12.57
C THR A 190 -16.98 -23.31 -12.64
N LEU A 191 -17.94 -24.12 -13.09
CA LEU A 191 -17.77 -25.57 -13.24
C LEU A 191 -17.39 -25.92 -14.69
N LYS A 192 -16.48 -26.88 -14.87
CA LYS A 192 -16.24 -27.53 -16.16
C LYS A 192 -17.45 -28.41 -16.48
N GLN A 193 -18.28 -27.99 -17.43
CA GLN A 193 -19.23 -28.92 -18.05
C GLN A 193 -18.45 -29.92 -18.90
N ASN A 194 -18.31 -31.16 -18.42
CA ASN A 194 -17.91 -32.24 -19.30
C ASN A 194 -19.08 -32.50 -20.25
N SER A 195 -18.89 -32.19 -21.53
CA SER A 195 -19.89 -32.28 -22.61
C SER A 195 -20.43 -33.70 -22.90
N GLN A 196 -20.26 -34.67 -22.00
CA GLN A 196 -20.59 -36.08 -22.25
C GLN A 196 -21.46 -36.79 -21.21
N SER A 197 -21.87 -36.18 -20.09
CA SER A 197 -22.71 -36.90 -19.12
C SER A 197 -24.18 -36.49 -19.20
N ASN A 198 -24.91 -37.18 -20.08
CA ASN A 198 -26.37 -37.13 -20.20
C ASN A 198 -27.08 -37.98 -19.13
N SER A 199 -26.42 -38.23 -18.00
CA SER A 199 -26.93 -39.08 -16.92
C SER A 199 -26.99 -38.26 -15.64
N GLN A 200 -28.19 -38.13 -15.10
CA GLN A 200 -28.52 -37.60 -13.78
C GLN A 200 -27.55 -38.13 -12.72
N SER A 201 -26.41 -37.46 -12.49
CA SER A 201 -25.62 -37.76 -11.31
C SER A 201 -26.31 -37.11 -10.13
N THR A 202 -26.64 -37.93 -9.14
CA THR A 202 -27.20 -37.57 -7.83
C THR A 202 -26.21 -36.77 -6.96
N THR A 203 -25.15 -36.24 -7.57
CA THR A 203 -24.19 -35.34 -6.94
C THR A 203 -24.85 -33.99 -6.73
N GLY A 204 -25.12 -33.65 -5.48
CA GLY A 204 -25.84 -32.44 -5.07
C GLY A 204 -25.37 -31.19 -5.81
N ASN A 205 -26.34 -30.36 -6.21
CA ASN A 205 -26.13 -29.10 -6.92
C ASN A 205 -25.10 -28.24 -6.19
N VAL A 206 -23.88 -28.15 -6.73
CA VAL A 206 -22.90 -27.16 -6.29
C VAL A 206 -23.48 -25.78 -6.61
N PRO A 207 -23.61 -24.87 -5.63
CA PRO A 207 -24.03 -23.51 -5.89
C PRO A 207 -23.10 -22.82 -6.86
N GLN A 208 -23.66 -22.29 -7.94
CA GLN A 208 -22.91 -21.48 -8.89
C GLN A 208 -22.64 -20.09 -8.32
N ASP A 209 -23.56 -19.59 -7.49
CA ASP A 209 -23.46 -18.30 -6.83
C ASP A 209 -23.74 -18.44 -5.33
N MET A 210 -22.89 -17.82 -4.52
CA MET A 210 -23.14 -17.56 -3.12
C MET A 210 -22.94 -16.07 -2.85
N THR A 211 -23.86 -15.46 -2.12
CA THR A 211 -23.70 -14.08 -1.65
C THR A 211 -23.78 -14.08 -0.14
N MET A 212 -22.77 -13.45 0.47
CA MET A 212 -22.69 -13.17 1.89
C MET A 212 -22.69 -11.66 2.08
N GLU A 213 -23.64 -11.16 2.87
CA GLU A 213 -23.67 -9.76 3.27
C GLU A 213 -23.46 -9.66 4.77
N MET A 214 -22.57 -8.77 5.18
CA MET A 214 -22.26 -8.48 6.57
C MET A 214 -22.33 -6.98 6.79
N LYS A 215 -22.97 -6.56 7.88
CA LYS A 215 -22.86 -5.19 8.39
C LYS A 215 -21.80 -5.16 9.47
N ILE A 216 -20.91 -4.19 9.43
CA ILE A 216 -19.94 -3.93 10.50
C ILE A 216 -20.18 -2.53 11.03
N THR A 217 -20.36 -2.38 12.34
CA THR A 217 -20.31 -1.08 12.99
C THR A 217 -19.17 -1.07 13.98
N ALA A 218 -18.25 -0.13 13.85
CA ALA A 218 -17.17 0.08 14.80
C ALA A 218 -17.28 1.49 15.40
N GLN A 219 -17.21 1.59 16.71
CA GLN A 219 -17.09 2.86 17.41
C GLN A 219 -15.74 2.87 18.10
N THR A 220 -14.97 3.94 17.93
CA THR A 220 -13.70 4.14 18.63
C THR A 220 -13.76 5.40 19.48
N GLY A 221 -13.06 5.37 20.61
CA GLY A 221 -12.99 6.49 21.53
C GLY A 221 -12.00 6.25 22.64
N THR A 222 -12.14 6.99 23.73
CA THR A 222 -11.38 6.76 24.96
C THR A 222 -12.29 6.37 26.11
N VAL A 223 -11.88 5.34 26.86
CA VAL A 223 -12.55 4.89 28.09
C VAL A 223 -11.48 4.81 29.17
N SER A 224 -11.68 5.56 30.27
CA SER A 224 -10.73 5.65 31.38
C SER A 224 -9.30 6.02 30.93
N GLY A 225 -9.18 6.87 29.91
CA GLY A 225 -7.89 7.31 29.36
C GLY A 225 -7.26 6.37 28.33
N SER A 226 -7.82 5.18 28.10
CA SER A 226 -7.31 4.21 27.13
C SER A 226 -8.09 4.25 25.81
N LYS A 227 -7.39 4.14 24.68
CA LYS A 227 -8.03 3.90 23.37
C LYS A 227 -8.90 2.64 23.46
N SER A 228 -10.13 2.75 23.00
CA SER A 228 -11.12 1.68 23.07
C SER A 228 -11.91 1.61 21.77
N ALA A 229 -12.38 0.41 21.41
CA ALA A 229 -13.22 0.17 20.25
C ALA A 229 -14.34 -0.82 20.58
N LEU A 230 -15.54 -0.58 20.06
CA LEU A 230 -16.66 -1.51 20.06
C LEU A 230 -17.00 -1.85 18.61
N VAL A 231 -16.77 -3.08 18.21
CA VAL A 231 -17.11 -3.60 16.89
C VAL A 231 -18.33 -4.50 17.02
N THR A 232 -19.28 -4.38 16.10
CA THR A 232 -20.43 -5.28 15.98
C THR A 232 -20.53 -5.73 14.54
N ILE A 233 -20.50 -7.04 14.34
CA ILE A 233 -20.60 -7.72 13.05
C ILE A 233 -21.96 -8.41 13.02
N THR A 234 -22.81 -7.97 12.10
CA THR A 234 -24.16 -8.52 11.91
C THR A 234 -24.26 -9.12 10.52
N PRO A 235 -24.26 -10.45 10.39
CA PRO A 235 -24.59 -11.10 9.13
C PRO A 235 -26.01 -10.68 8.69
N LYS A 236 -26.18 -10.23 7.44
CA LYS A 236 -27.49 -9.85 6.88
C LYS A 236 -28.13 -11.00 6.13
N THR A 237 -27.42 -11.55 5.14
CA THR A 237 -27.93 -12.58 4.24
C THR A 237 -26.83 -13.58 3.89
N PHE A 238 -27.23 -14.84 3.79
CA PHE A 238 -26.44 -15.92 3.20
C PHE A 238 -27.37 -16.70 2.28
N VAL A 239 -27.19 -16.50 0.98
CA VAL A 239 -28.02 -17.14 -0.04
C VAL A 239 -27.15 -18.13 -0.81
N SER A 240 -27.56 -19.40 -0.78
CA SER A 240 -26.95 -20.48 -1.55
C SER A 240 -28.06 -21.21 -2.31
N ASN A 241 -28.11 -21.08 -3.64
CA ASN A 241 -29.10 -21.72 -4.51
C ASN A 241 -30.58 -21.58 -4.05
N GLY A 242 -30.95 -20.44 -3.45
CA GLY A 242 -32.31 -20.20 -2.97
C GLY A 242 -32.70 -20.92 -1.66
N GLN A 243 -31.78 -21.61 -1.00
CA GLN A 243 -31.97 -22.13 0.35
C GLN A 243 -31.27 -21.21 1.36
N GLY A 244 -32.05 -20.49 2.18
CA GLY A 244 -31.53 -19.66 3.25
C GLY A 244 -31.07 -20.51 4.43
N GLY A 245 -29.79 -20.38 4.82
CA GLY A 245 -29.28 -20.91 6.08
C GLY A 245 -29.59 -19.97 7.24
N SER A 246 -29.72 -20.49 8.47
CA SER A 246 -29.74 -19.64 9.66
C SER A 246 -28.36 -19.04 9.87
N LEU A 247 -28.24 -17.71 9.81
CA LEU A 247 -27.02 -17.00 10.16
C LEU A 247 -26.81 -17.00 11.68
N PRO A 248 -25.56 -16.98 12.16
CA PRO A 248 -25.29 -16.80 13.58
C PRO A 248 -25.79 -15.42 14.05
N ASN A 249 -26.02 -15.29 15.36
CA ASN A 249 -26.31 -14.00 15.98
C ASN A 249 -25.17 -13.01 15.74
N ALA A 250 -25.46 -11.71 15.88
CA ALA A 250 -24.45 -10.67 15.82
C ALA A 250 -23.28 -10.98 16.77
N ILE A 251 -22.06 -10.79 16.28
CA ILE A 251 -20.83 -10.92 17.06
C ILE A 251 -20.43 -9.51 17.48
N GLN A 252 -20.16 -9.31 18.77
CA GLN A 252 -19.65 -8.05 19.27
C GLN A 252 -18.25 -8.25 19.84
N GLU A 253 -17.38 -7.31 19.55
CA GLU A 253 -16.01 -7.26 20.04
C GLU A 253 -15.80 -5.93 20.75
N TYR A 254 -15.25 -5.95 21.95
CA TYR A 254 -14.86 -4.74 22.67
C TYR A 254 -13.37 -4.83 22.94
N ILE A 255 -12.64 -3.77 22.60
CA ILE A 255 -11.20 -3.65 22.76
C ILE A 255 -10.95 -2.45 23.65
N GLN A 256 -10.13 -2.59 24.69
CA GLN A 256 -9.66 -1.48 25.51
C GLN A 256 -8.21 -1.73 25.90
N GLY A 257 -7.29 -0.90 25.39
CA GLY A 257 -5.86 -1.17 25.52
C GLY A 257 -5.46 -2.48 24.84
N SER A 258 -4.86 -3.42 25.58
CA SER A 258 -4.45 -4.75 25.09
C SER A 258 -5.48 -5.86 25.35
N ARG A 259 -6.66 -5.52 25.90
CA ARG A 259 -7.70 -6.50 26.26
C ARG A 259 -8.79 -6.55 25.20
N LEU A 260 -9.25 -7.76 24.87
CA LEU A 260 -10.37 -8.03 23.98
C LEU A 260 -11.44 -8.82 24.73
N TRP A 261 -12.69 -8.39 24.59
CA TRP A 261 -13.87 -9.14 25.01
C TRP A 261 -14.71 -9.48 23.78
N LEU A 262 -15.27 -10.68 23.78
CA LEU A 262 -16.19 -11.15 22.74
C LEU A 262 -17.56 -11.43 23.34
N ASN A 263 -18.61 -11.10 22.59
CA ASN A 263 -19.97 -11.49 22.90
C ASN A 263 -20.64 -12.07 21.65
N GLN A 264 -21.01 -13.35 21.73
CA GLN A 264 -21.68 -14.10 20.66
C GLN A 264 -23.14 -14.42 21.04
N GLY A 265 -23.76 -13.54 21.82
CA GLY A 265 -25.12 -13.72 22.37
C GLY A 265 -25.18 -14.46 23.70
N GLN A 266 -24.04 -14.78 24.32
CA GLN A 266 -23.93 -15.47 25.62
C GLN A 266 -23.36 -14.57 26.73
N GLY A 267 -23.22 -13.26 26.46
CA GLY A 267 -22.55 -12.32 27.35
C GLY A 267 -21.08 -12.10 26.97
N TRP A 268 -20.43 -11.14 27.64
CA TRP A 268 -19.06 -10.73 27.36
C TRP A 268 -18.04 -11.67 28.03
N VAL A 269 -17.12 -12.20 27.23
CA VAL A 269 -16.03 -13.08 27.69
C VAL A 269 -14.69 -12.49 27.25
N GLU A 270 -13.80 -12.25 28.23
CA GLU A 270 -12.44 -11.79 27.96
C GLU A 270 -11.61 -12.87 27.26
N GLN A 271 -10.89 -12.48 26.22
CA GLN A 271 -9.98 -13.34 25.48
C GLN A 271 -8.57 -13.20 26.06
N THR A 272 -8.17 -14.13 26.94
CA THR A 272 -6.88 -14.03 27.66
C THR A 272 -5.65 -14.10 26.76
N ASN A 273 -5.77 -14.67 25.55
CA ASN A 273 -4.69 -14.76 24.57
C ASN A 273 -4.67 -13.57 23.58
N SER A 274 -5.59 -12.61 23.73
CA SER A 274 -5.75 -11.51 22.78
C SER A 274 -4.61 -10.51 22.80
N GLU A 275 -3.90 -10.34 23.92
CA GLU A 275 -2.81 -9.38 24.00
C GLU A 275 -1.71 -9.67 22.99
N GLN A 276 -1.29 -10.93 22.87
CA GLN A 276 -0.30 -11.34 21.87
C GLN A 276 -0.81 -11.15 20.44
N LEU A 277 -2.10 -11.42 20.20
CA LEU A 277 -2.74 -11.22 18.91
C LEU A 277 -2.80 -9.73 18.55
N ILE A 278 -3.24 -8.88 19.47
CA ILE A 278 -3.35 -7.43 19.28
C ILE A 278 -1.96 -6.83 19.08
N GLN A 279 -0.96 -7.20 19.89
CA GLN A 279 0.42 -6.74 19.71
C GLN A 279 0.99 -7.19 18.37
N SER A 280 0.72 -8.43 17.96
CA SER A 280 1.11 -8.95 16.65
C SER A 280 0.45 -8.13 15.53
N LEU A 281 -0.86 -7.92 15.59
CA LEU A 281 -1.60 -7.12 14.61
C LEU A 281 -1.11 -5.66 14.58
N GLN A 282 -0.89 -5.01 15.72
CA GLN A 282 -0.37 -3.66 15.81
C GLN A 282 1.05 -3.54 15.25
N SER A 283 1.90 -4.54 15.48
CA SER A 283 3.27 -4.54 14.93
C SER A 283 3.29 -4.73 13.41
N GLN A 284 2.29 -5.43 12.86
CA GLN A 284 2.19 -5.76 11.44
C GLN A 284 1.42 -4.70 10.66
N MET A 285 0.41 -4.12 11.29
CA MET A 285 -0.46 -3.07 10.77
C MET A 285 -0.52 -1.97 11.82
N PRO A 286 0.50 -1.11 11.89
CA PRO A 286 0.49 0.01 12.81
C PRO A 286 -0.73 0.88 12.48
N LEU A 287 -1.77 0.78 13.33
CA LEU A 287 -3.02 1.50 13.15
C LEU A 287 -2.82 3.01 13.15
N ASP A 288 -1.70 3.48 13.69
CA ASP A 288 -1.36 4.90 13.77
C ASP A 288 -0.63 5.42 12.51
N ASN A 289 -0.40 4.59 11.48
CA ASN A 289 0.21 5.03 10.23
C ASN A 289 -0.40 4.31 9.02
N VAL A 290 -1.26 5.01 8.28
CA VAL A 290 -1.85 4.47 7.05
C VAL A 290 -0.75 4.28 6.02
N ASN A 291 -0.48 3.01 5.71
CA ASN A 291 0.49 2.68 4.70
C ASN A 291 -0.12 2.79 3.30
N PHE A 292 -0.01 3.97 2.69
CA PHE A 292 -0.40 4.18 1.29
C PHE A 292 0.47 3.40 0.29
N SER A 293 1.49 2.64 0.74
CA SER A 293 2.29 1.81 -0.17
C SER A 293 1.48 0.75 -0.90
N VAL A 294 0.26 0.43 -0.44
CA VAL A 294 -0.65 -0.48 -1.14
C VAL A 294 -1.50 0.23 -2.20
N LEU A 295 -1.49 1.55 -2.28
CA LEU A 295 -2.25 2.33 -3.26
C LEU A 295 -1.35 2.85 -4.39
N ARG A 296 -1.85 2.83 -5.62
CA ARG A 296 -1.21 3.32 -6.85
C ARG A 296 -2.20 4.17 -7.64
N SER A 297 -1.66 5.00 -8.53
CA SER A 297 -2.46 5.82 -9.45
C SER A 297 -3.53 6.62 -8.70
N ILE A 298 -3.12 7.26 -7.60
CA ILE A 298 -4.03 8.05 -6.77
C ILE A 298 -4.43 9.30 -7.56
N GLU A 299 -5.70 9.40 -7.89
CA GLU A 299 -6.32 10.55 -8.54
C GLU A 299 -7.31 11.21 -7.57
N SER A 300 -7.61 12.49 -7.79
CA SER A 300 -8.58 13.22 -6.98
C SER A 300 -9.50 14.07 -7.83
N SER A 301 -10.77 14.13 -7.46
CA SER A 301 -11.76 15.07 -7.99
C SER A 301 -12.45 15.81 -6.84
N VAL A 302 -12.82 17.07 -7.05
CA VAL A 302 -13.48 17.89 -6.04
C VAL A 302 -14.94 18.09 -6.44
N THR A 303 -15.86 17.73 -5.54
CA THR A 303 -17.31 17.87 -5.73
C THR A 303 -17.90 18.61 -4.53
N GLY A 304 -18.22 19.89 -4.70
CA GLY A 304 -18.65 20.75 -3.59
C GLY A 304 -17.52 20.97 -2.58
N THR A 305 -17.76 20.59 -1.32
CA THR A 305 -16.74 20.62 -0.26
C THR A 305 -16.01 19.29 -0.09
N ALA A 306 -16.44 18.24 -0.80
CA ALA A 306 -15.82 16.92 -0.72
C ALA A 306 -14.72 16.79 -1.77
N THR A 307 -13.65 16.07 -1.41
CA THR A 307 -12.64 15.58 -2.36
C THR A 307 -12.75 14.07 -2.40
N GLU A 308 -13.02 13.54 -3.58
CA GLU A 308 -13.06 12.12 -3.85
C GLU A 308 -11.71 11.68 -4.42
N TYR A 309 -11.14 10.63 -3.85
CA TYR A 309 -9.89 10.03 -4.30
C TYR A 309 -10.19 8.65 -4.85
N THR A 310 -9.59 8.32 -5.98
CA THR A 310 -9.62 6.95 -6.54
C THR A 310 -8.20 6.42 -6.63
N ALA A 311 -8.02 5.13 -6.36
CA ALA A 311 -6.73 4.47 -6.39
C ALA A 311 -6.88 3.01 -6.85
N ARG A 312 -5.79 2.43 -7.34
CA ARG A 312 -5.66 1.00 -7.60
C ARG A 312 -4.82 0.34 -6.51
N LEU A 313 -5.13 -0.90 -6.17
CA LEU A 313 -4.30 -1.67 -5.25
C LEU A 313 -3.03 -2.19 -5.94
N ASP A 314 -1.88 -2.00 -5.29
CA ASP A 314 -0.65 -2.73 -5.57
C ASP A 314 -0.67 -4.06 -4.83
N THR A 315 -0.93 -5.12 -5.58
CA THR A 315 -1.02 -6.47 -5.03
C THR A 315 0.30 -6.99 -4.48
N ALA A 316 1.45 -6.55 -5.01
CA ALA A 316 2.74 -6.96 -4.46
C ALA A 316 2.99 -6.29 -3.10
N ALA A 317 2.64 -5.02 -2.97
CA ALA A 317 2.69 -4.32 -1.68
C ALA A 317 1.67 -4.92 -0.70
N LEU A 318 0.45 -5.21 -1.15
CA LEU A 318 -0.58 -5.86 -0.33
C LEU A 318 -0.12 -7.23 0.16
N ALA A 319 0.52 -8.05 -0.69
CA ALA A 319 1.08 -9.33 -0.29
C ALA A 319 2.11 -9.18 0.83
N ASN A 320 2.96 -8.15 0.77
CA ASN A 320 3.95 -7.89 1.81
C ASN A 320 3.29 -7.48 3.13
N VAL A 321 2.24 -6.64 3.08
CA VAL A 321 1.47 -6.22 4.26
C VAL A 321 0.73 -7.40 4.89
N LEU A 322 0.14 -8.28 4.08
CA LEU A 322 -0.62 -9.43 4.57
C LEU A 322 0.27 -10.61 4.99
N SER A 323 1.53 -10.69 4.53
CA SER A 323 2.41 -11.85 4.77
C SER A 323 2.52 -12.26 6.24
N PRO A 324 2.66 -11.34 7.21
CA PRO A 324 2.73 -11.69 8.62
C PRO A 324 1.42 -12.31 9.15
N VAL A 325 0.27 -11.74 8.76
CA VAL A 325 -1.07 -12.27 9.09
C VAL A 325 -1.23 -13.66 8.50
N MET A 326 -0.89 -13.84 7.23
CA MET A 326 -0.96 -15.14 6.55
C MET A 326 -0.08 -16.19 7.23
N SER A 327 1.11 -15.79 7.70
CA SER A 327 2.02 -16.69 8.44
C SER A 327 1.44 -17.10 9.79
N SER A 328 0.77 -16.19 10.50
CA SER A 328 0.10 -16.51 11.77
C SER A 328 -1.05 -17.51 11.58
N ILE A 329 -1.89 -17.31 10.55
CA ILE A 329 -2.98 -18.23 10.20
C ILE A 329 -2.41 -19.62 9.90
N ALA A 330 -1.39 -19.68 9.05
CA ALA A 330 -0.73 -20.94 8.68
C ALA A 330 -0.20 -21.71 9.92
N ASN A 331 0.34 -21.00 10.90
CA ASN A 331 0.85 -21.60 12.12
C ASN A 331 -0.27 -22.11 13.05
N THR A 332 -1.43 -21.45 13.08
CA THR A 332 -2.58 -21.91 13.89
C THR A 332 -3.27 -23.15 13.31
N THR A 333 -3.24 -23.35 11.99
CA THR A 333 -3.93 -24.48 11.36
C THR A 333 -3.20 -25.82 11.50
N THR A 334 -1.89 -25.82 11.80
CA THR A 334 -1.11 -27.07 11.86
C THR A 334 -1.25 -27.81 13.19
N SER A 335 -1.72 -27.16 14.25
CA SER A 335 -1.84 -27.78 15.59
C SER A 335 -2.99 -28.78 15.70
N SER A 336 -3.92 -28.83 14.74
CA SER A 336 -5.07 -29.76 14.78
C SER A 336 -4.81 -31.12 14.13
N GLY A 337 -3.63 -31.37 13.55
CA GLY A 337 -3.25 -32.66 12.95
C GLY A 337 -4.04 -33.07 11.69
N THR A 338 -4.91 -32.19 11.18
CA THR A 338 -5.84 -32.49 10.07
C THR A 338 -5.65 -31.61 8.83
N SER A 339 -4.76 -30.62 8.87
CA SER A 339 -4.53 -29.72 7.73
C SER A 339 -3.72 -30.41 6.64
N SER A 340 -4.29 -30.58 5.45
CA SER A 340 -3.63 -31.17 4.27
C SER A 340 -2.59 -30.24 3.60
N MET A 341 -2.55 -28.96 3.96
CA MET A 341 -1.59 -27.99 3.43
C MET A 341 -0.54 -27.60 4.48
N SER A 342 0.73 -27.67 4.11
CA SER A 342 1.82 -27.08 4.87
C SER A 342 1.77 -25.54 4.83
N PRO A 343 2.37 -24.84 5.81
CA PRO A 343 2.47 -23.38 5.79
C PRO A 343 3.05 -22.80 4.50
N SER A 344 4.04 -23.49 3.90
CA SER A 344 4.65 -23.06 2.63
C SER A 344 3.69 -23.18 1.44
N GLN A 345 2.85 -24.22 1.41
CA GLN A 345 1.82 -24.39 0.39
C GLN A 345 0.74 -23.31 0.51
N LEU A 346 0.29 -23.02 1.74
CA LEU A 346 -0.68 -21.96 1.99
C LEU A 346 -0.13 -20.58 1.62
N ALA A 347 1.11 -20.26 1.98
CA ALA A 347 1.76 -19.01 1.59
C ALA A 347 1.88 -18.88 0.06
N SER A 348 2.21 -19.97 -0.65
CA SER A 348 2.26 -20.01 -2.11
C SER A 348 0.88 -19.81 -2.74
N LEU A 349 -0.16 -20.45 -2.19
CA LEU A 349 -1.56 -20.29 -2.61
C LEU A 349 -1.96 -18.82 -2.52
N LEU A 350 -1.80 -18.23 -1.34
CA LEU A 350 -2.22 -16.86 -1.08
C LEU A 350 -1.44 -15.86 -1.94
N ASN A 351 -0.14 -16.04 -2.13
CA ASN A 351 0.65 -15.20 -3.04
C ASN A 351 0.13 -15.27 -4.49
N ASN A 352 -0.29 -16.46 -4.95
CA ASN A 352 -0.88 -16.61 -6.27
C ASN A 352 -2.26 -15.93 -6.37
N ILE A 353 -3.09 -16.03 -5.33
CA ILE A 353 -4.39 -15.35 -5.25
C ILE A 353 -4.17 -13.83 -5.29
N ILE A 354 -3.30 -13.30 -4.43
CA ILE A 354 -3.03 -11.86 -4.34
C ILE A 354 -2.50 -11.32 -5.66
N LYS A 355 -1.58 -12.02 -6.35
CA LYS A 355 -1.08 -11.59 -7.67
C LYS A 355 -2.16 -11.50 -8.74
N GLN A 356 -3.20 -12.32 -8.65
CA GLN A 356 -4.33 -12.31 -9.59
C GLN A 356 -5.46 -11.36 -9.16
N THR A 357 -5.38 -10.83 -7.94
CA THR A 357 -6.36 -9.89 -7.41
C THR A 357 -6.29 -8.58 -8.18
N LYS A 358 -7.44 -8.02 -8.52
CA LYS A 358 -7.56 -6.64 -8.99
C LYS A 358 -8.31 -5.89 -7.91
N GLY A 359 -7.78 -4.73 -7.54
CA GLY A 359 -8.39 -3.93 -6.49
C GLY A 359 -8.47 -2.46 -6.87
N SER A 360 -9.57 -1.82 -6.49
CA SER A 360 -9.74 -0.38 -6.54
C SER A 360 -10.25 0.13 -5.20
N MET A 361 -9.83 1.35 -4.84
CA MET A 361 -10.28 2.03 -3.65
C MET A 361 -10.80 3.41 -4.02
N GLN A 362 -11.95 3.79 -3.49
CA GLN A 362 -12.53 5.12 -3.54
C GLN A 362 -12.59 5.66 -2.10
N ILE A 363 -12.15 6.90 -1.90
CA ILE A 363 -12.08 7.53 -0.57
C ILE A 363 -12.67 8.92 -0.68
N THR A 364 -13.65 9.24 0.15
CA THR A 364 -14.24 10.57 0.22
C THR A 364 -13.69 11.31 1.43
N VAL A 365 -13.09 12.47 1.21
CA VAL A 365 -12.59 13.37 2.26
C VAL A 365 -13.46 14.62 2.31
N GLN A 366 -13.86 15.02 3.52
CA GLN A 366 -14.61 16.26 3.75
C GLN A 366 -14.01 17.06 4.90
N PRO A 367 -14.19 18.39 4.93
CA PRO A 367 -13.84 19.21 6.09
C PRO A 367 -14.84 18.96 7.23
N ILE A 368 -14.36 18.38 8.33
CA ILE A 368 -15.11 18.17 9.57
C ILE A 368 -14.37 18.92 10.68
N ASP A 369 -15.06 19.84 11.35
CA ASP A 369 -14.50 20.73 12.38
C ASP A 369 -13.23 21.48 11.92
N GLY A 370 -13.22 21.90 10.65
CA GLY A 370 -12.10 22.63 10.04
C GLY A 370 -10.90 21.77 9.65
N GLN A 371 -10.96 20.44 9.82
CA GLN A 371 -9.93 19.50 9.40
C GLN A 371 -10.43 18.60 8.26
N SER A 372 -9.59 18.36 7.25
CA SER A 372 -9.89 17.32 6.25
C SER A 372 -9.89 15.95 6.93
N ARG A 373 -10.99 15.20 6.81
CA ARG A 373 -11.12 13.84 7.37
C ARG A 373 -11.79 12.91 6.37
N VAL A 374 -11.50 11.62 6.47
CA VAL A 374 -12.11 10.56 5.66
C VAL A 374 -13.56 10.39 6.11
N THR A 375 -14.51 10.41 5.19
CA THR A 375 -15.96 10.32 5.47
C THR A 375 -16.59 9.10 4.84
N SER A 376 -16.02 8.59 3.76
CA SER A 376 -16.35 7.26 3.26
C SER A 376 -15.15 6.60 2.58
N GLU A 377 -15.18 5.27 2.55
CA GLU A 377 -14.27 4.42 1.83
C GLU A 377 -15.07 3.34 1.12
N GLN A 378 -14.65 2.99 -0.09
CA GLN A 378 -15.14 1.82 -0.80
C GLN A 378 -13.95 1.09 -1.42
N LEU A 379 -13.76 -0.16 -1.03
CA LEU A 379 -12.79 -1.08 -1.60
C LEU A 379 -13.54 -2.13 -2.42
N THR A 380 -13.11 -2.32 -3.66
CA THR A 380 -13.57 -3.42 -4.52
C THR A 380 -12.40 -4.33 -4.81
N LEU A 381 -12.58 -5.64 -4.60
CA LEU A 381 -11.62 -6.69 -4.88
C LEU A 381 -12.24 -7.71 -5.83
N ASP A 382 -11.56 -7.98 -6.94
CA ASP A 382 -11.86 -9.08 -7.84
C ASP A 382 -10.73 -10.10 -7.75
N MET A 383 -11.01 -11.27 -7.22
CA MET A 383 -10.07 -12.38 -7.10
C MET A 383 -10.49 -13.51 -8.02
N SER A 384 -9.52 -14.10 -8.73
CA SER A 384 -9.71 -15.31 -9.51
C SER A 384 -8.74 -16.38 -9.01
N ILE A 385 -9.29 -17.53 -8.61
CA ILE A 385 -8.54 -18.66 -8.10
C ILE A 385 -8.68 -19.80 -9.11
N PRO A 386 -7.69 -20.01 -9.98
CA PRO A 386 -7.75 -21.09 -10.94
C PRO A 386 -7.52 -22.43 -10.21
N MET A 387 -8.44 -23.37 -10.41
CA MET A 387 -8.50 -24.60 -9.61
C MET A 387 -7.27 -25.49 -9.81
N ASN A 388 -6.61 -25.41 -10.97
CA ASN A 388 -5.34 -26.09 -11.20
C ASN A 388 -4.25 -25.68 -10.18
N THR A 389 -4.27 -24.43 -9.70
CA THR A 389 -3.31 -23.94 -8.70
C THR A 389 -3.63 -24.56 -7.35
N LEU A 390 -4.92 -24.62 -6.99
CA LEU A 390 -5.37 -25.24 -5.74
C LEU A 390 -5.08 -26.75 -5.74
N VAL A 391 -5.43 -27.46 -6.82
CA VAL A 391 -5.22 -28.90 -6.96
C VAL A 391 -3.73 -29.26 -6.94
N ASN A 392 -2.87 -28.50 -7.62
CA ASN A 392 -1.43 -28.76 -7.58
C ASN A 392 -0.83 -28.59 -6.18
N GLN A 393 -1.40 -27.68 -5.37
CA GLN A 393 -0.93 -27.43 -4.01
C GLN A 393 -1.50 -28.43 -3.00
N ILE A 394 -2.72 -28.96 -3.22
CA ILE A 394 -3.34 -29.98 -2.36
C ILE A 394 -2.84 -31.40 -2.74
N GLY A 395 -2.72 -31.70 -4.03
CA GLY A 395 -2.51 -33.04 -4.59
C GLY A 395 -1.12 -33.64 -4.40
N SER A 396 -0.19 -32.91 -3.77
CA SER A 396 1.09 -33.48 -3.32
C SER A 396 0.97 -34.25 -1.99
N ALA A 397 -0.20 -34.19 -1.32
CA ALA A 397 -0.44 -34.86 -0.06
C ALA A 397 -1.03 -36.28 -0.27
N SER A 398 -0.14 -37.28 -0.40
CA SER A 398 -0.37 -38.72 -0.22
C SER A 398 -1.42 -39.41 -1.11
N GLU A 399 -0.95 -40.36 -1.93
CA GLU A 399 -1.73 -41.25 -2.83
C GLU A 399 -2.84 -42.07 -2.15
N THR A 400 -2.94 -42.05 -0.81
CA THR A 400 -3.91 -42.86 -0.05
C THR A 400 -5.23 -42.14 0.25
N SER A 401 -5.35 -40.84 -0.06
CA SER A 401 -6.61 -40.12 0.09
C SER A 401 -7.55 -40.39 -1.09
N SER A 402 -8.76 -40.87 -0.79
CA SER A 402 -9.72 -41.43 -1.75
C SER A 402 -9.91 -40.59 -3.02
N SER A 403 -9.79 -41.23 -4.19
CA SER A 403 -9.91 -40.65 -5.54
C SER A 403 -11.16 -39.79 -5.79
N ALA A 404 -12.23 -39.94 -5.01
CA ALA A 404 -13.49 -39.22 -5.20
C ALA A 404 -13.41 -37.71 -4.96
N SER A 405 -12.66 -37.24 -3.95
CA SER A 405 -12.55 -35.82 -3.61
C SER A 405 -11.70 -35.03 -4.63
N LEU A 406 -10.61 -35.64 -5.10
CA LEU A 406 -9.78 -35.08 -6.19
C LEU A 406 -10.54 -35.08 -7.53
N THR A 407 -11.40 -36.08 -7.78
CA THR A 407 -12.23 -36.11 -8.99
C THR A 407 -13.18 -34.91 -9.04
N ARG A 408 -13.80 -34.52 -7.91
CA ARG A 408 -14.68 -33.33 -7.84
C ARG A 408 -13.91 -32.01 -7.98
N ALA A 409 -12.71 -31.91 -7.41
CA ALA A 409 -11.89 -30.72 -7.59
C ALA A 409 -11.57 -30.46 -9.08
N ASN A 410 -11.46 -31.51 -9.90
CA ASN A 410 -11.27 -31.38 -11.34
C ASN A 410 -12.50 -30.87 -12.10
N GLU A 411 -13.70 -30.94 -11.50
CA GLU A 411 -14.96 -30.43 -12.05
C GLU A 411 -15.10 -28.92 -11.86
N ILE A 412 -14.38 -28.30 -10.91
CA ILE A 412 -14.38 -26.84 -10.76
C ILE A 412 -13.25 -26.27 -11.62
N GLN A 413 -13.58 -25.34 -12.52
CA GLN A 413 -12.59 -24.68 -13.37
C GLN A 413 -11.86 -23.56 -12.63
N SER A 414 -12.65 -22.71 -11.99
CA SER A 414 -12.20 -21.53 -11.28
C SER A 414 -13.21 -21.13 -10.22
N ILE A 415 -12.71 -20.48 -9.17
CA ILE A 415 -13.51 -19.76 -8.20
C ILE A 415 -13.20 -18.29 -8.41
N SER A 416 -14.22 -17.46 -8.60
CA SER A 416 -14.09 -16.01 -8.61
C SER A 416 -14.78 -15.42 -7.39
N ILE A 417 -14.11 -14.49 -6.73
CA ILE A 417 -14.64 -13.78 -5.57
C ILE A 417 -14.67 -12.31 -5.94
N HIS A 418 -15.84 -11.70 -5.83
CA HIS A 418 -16.05 -10.28 -5.94
C HIS A 418 -16.44 -9.75 -4.56
N GLU A 419 -15.57 -8.96 -3.96
CA GLU A 419 -15.80 -8.39 -2.64
C GLU A 419 -15.88 -6.87 -2.76
N THR A 420 -16.94 -6.30 -2.19
CA THR A 420 -17.07 -4.86 -1.99
C THR A 420 -17.17 -4.59 -0.50
N VAL A 421 -16.22 -3.82 0.01
CA VAL A 421 -16.21 -3.30 1.38
C VAL A 421 -16.51 -1.81 1.28
N SER A 422 -17.52 -1.35 1.99
CA SER A 422 -17.85 0.07 2.12
C SER A 422 -17.85 0.46 3.59
N ALA A 423 -17.35 1.65 3.90
CA ALA A 423 -17.32 2.20 5.24
C ALA A 423 -17.62 3.69 5.20
N ASP A 424 -18.61 4.12 5.98
CA ASP A 424 -18.93 5.52 6.23
C ASP A 424 -18.48 5.91 7.64
N TYR A 425 -17.92 7.11 7.76
CA TYR A 425 -17.37 7.64 9.01
C TYR A 425 -18.20 8.81 9.49
N THR A 426 -18.54 8.75 10.77
CA THR A 426 -19.15 9.84 11.52
C THR A 426 -18.23 10.22 12.67
N TYR A 427 -18.09 11.53 12.90
CA TYR A 427 -17.20 12.06 13.92
C TYR A 427 -18.06 12.50 15.10
N LEU A 428 -18.07 11.67 16.13
CA LEU A 428 -18.94 11.88 17.28
C LEU A 428 -18.26 12.78 18.32
N ASN A 429 -19.05 13.63 18.97
CA ASN A 429 -18.61 14.38 20.14
C ASN A 429 -18.90 13.64 21.46
N THR A 430 -19.45 12.42 21.38
CA THR A 430 -19.80 11.59 22.54
C THR A 430 -18.73 10.54 22.79
N PRO A 431 -18.24 10.40 24.03
CA PRO A 431 -17.34 9.31 24.42
C PRO A 431 -17.96 7.93 24.18
N LEU A 432 -17.11 6.95 23.87
CA LEU A 432 -17.50 5.55 23.82
C LEU A 432 -17.93 5.10 25.23
N VAL A 433 -19.10 4.46 25.33
CA VAL A 433 -19.58 3.88 26.57
C VAL A 433 -19.29 2.38 26.55
N PRO A 434 -18.55 1.83 27.54
CA PRO A 434 -18.30 0.40 27.62
C PRO A 434 -19.60 -0.41 27.69
N PRO A 435 -19.67 -1.58 27.04
CA PRO A 435 -20.78 -2.49 27.24
C PRO A 435 -20.99 -2.86 28.71
N THR A 436 -22.25 -2.95 29.14
CA THR A 436 -22.61 -3.42 30.48
C THR A 436 -22.05 -4.82 30.75
N GLY A 437 -21.46 -5.00 31.93
CA GLY A 437 -20.86 -6.28 32.37
C GLY A 437 -19.35 -6.40 32.13
N ILE A 438 -18.72 -5.41 31.49
CA ILE A 438 -17.26 -5.34 31.35
C ILE A 438 -16.68 -4.49 32.49
N ASP A 439 -15.75 -5.07 33.26
CA ASP A 439 -14.99 -4.32 34.26
C ASP A 439 -13.87 -3.52 33.60
N THR A 440 -14.06 -2.20 33.54
CA THR A 440 -13.10 -1.24 32.97
C THR A 440 -12.25 -0.53 34.02
N SER A 441 -12.42 -0.88 35.30
CA SER A 441 -11.80 -0.18 36.44
C SER A 441 -10.36 -0.61 36.72
N SER A 442 -9.90 -1.73 36.16
CA SER A 442 -8.52 -2.20 36.33
C SER A 442 -7.57 -1.42 35.40
N THR A 443 -7.27 -0.17 35.74
CA THR A 443 -6.01 0.43 35.28
C THR A 443 -4.91 -0.43 35.86
N SER A 444 -4.18 -1.17 35.01
CA SER A 444 -2.92 -1.81 35.40
C SER A 444 -2.05 -0.75 36.04
N THR A 445 -2.00 -0.72 37.38
CA THR A 445 -1.02 0.07 38.12
C THR A 445 0.32 -0.58 37.81
N GLY A 446 1.04 0.02 36.87
CA GLY A 446 2.17 -0.58 36.17
C GLY A 446 3.17 -1.32 37.06
N GLN A 447 3.57 -2.49 36.57
CA GLN A 447 4.91 -3.04 36.78
C GLN A 447 5.83 -2.59 35.66
#